data_AF-A0A841Y0F1-F1
#
_entry.id   AF-A0A841Y0F1-F1
#
_cell.length_a   1.000
_cell.length_b   1.000
_cell.length_c   1.000
_cell.angle_alpha   90.00
_cell.angle_beta   90.00
_cell.angle_gamma   90.00
#
_symmetry.space_group_name_H-M   'P 1'
#
loop_
_entity.id
_entity.type
_entity.pdbx_description
1 polymer ?
#
loop_
_entity_poly.entity_id
_entity_poly.type
_entity_poly.pdbx_seq_one_letter_code
_entity_poly.pdbx_strand_id
1 'polypeptide(L)'
;MRRKTSTQTHIGNNKVFYSMAILILVTLFFSFAGNVIFPDSTPIRQDKVGKTQNMMTQKVTLLDWKYAPNSKEMLVVFGKSPIDDGSPIFQKVTSYAGKSKTSRRYKTEIVYDTDMIYVVRVKNVPSNYGHIYVSIKEKEITDDDAIYFSTGMYGLQEIFFYSDYRRVETVPSIQVAATLTYEQSNIDYQEKSVRKNINKEKKNIQQFQTDIKKLQENTEKLQAGLELQTELEKENTRSSMQSFAQTIEQRKQKITESEKLIGEYEEKVVALNKQKQALK
;
A
#
# COMPACT_ATOMS: atom_id res chain seq x y z
N MET A 1 33.61 35.35 86.27
CA MET A 1 32.27 34.73 86.40
C MET A 1 31.29 35.51 85.51
N ARG A 2 30.89 34.95 84.36
CA ARG A 2 29.67 35.35 83.60
C ARG A 2 29.41 34.25 82.57
N ARG A 3 28.33 33.49 82.79
CA ARG A 3 27.89 32.35 81.97
C ARG A 3 27.43 32.84 80.60
N LYS A 4 27.92 32.25 79.51
CA LYS A 4 27.26 32.29 78.19
C LYS A 4 26.24 31.15 78.15
N THR A 5 24.97 31.49 78.11
CA THR A 5 23.86 30.57 77.80
C THR A 5 23.85 30.29 76.30
N SER A 6 23.83 29.01 75.92
CA SER A 6 23.63 28.57 74.53
C SER A 6 22.14 28.64 74.19
N THR A 7 21.78 29.41 73.18
CA THR A 7 20.45 29.32 72.55
C THR A 7 20.50 28.18 71.54
N GLN A 8 19.90 27.03 71.88
CA GLN A 8 19.55 26.00 70.89
C GLN A 8 18.43 26.56 70.01
N THR A 9 18.74 26.87 68.75
CA THR A 9 17.71 27.09 67.74
C THR A 9 17.17 25.76 67.27
N HIS A 10 15.92 25.50 67.63
CA HIS A 10 15.09 24.40 67.15
C HIS A 10 15.15 24.33 65.62
N ILE A 11 15.70 23.24 65.07
CA ILE A 11 15.57 22.92 63.65
C ILE A 11 14.11 22.51 63.44
N GLY A 12 13.31 23.48 62.99
CA GLY A 12 11.92 23.27 62.61
C GLY A 12 11.81 22.15 61.58
N ASN A 13 10.82 21.29 61.77
CA ASN A 13 10.56 20.09 61.00
C ASN A 13 10.32 20.44 59.52
N ASN A 14 11.38 20.48 58.70
CA ASN A 14 11.37 20.88 57.28
C ASN A 14 10.63 19.90 56.35
N LYS A 15 9.71 19.08 56.88
CA LYS A 15 8.93 18.09 56.13
C LYS A 15 8.21 18.70 54.93
N VAL A 16 7.72 19.94 55.06
CA VAL A 16 7.07 20.69 53.98
C VAL A 16 8.07 21.09 52.88
N PHE A 17 9.29 21.48 53.25
CA PHE A 17 10.33 21.81 52.27
C PHE A 17 10.83 20.55 51.54
N TYR A 18 11.04 19.45 52.27
CA TYR A 18 11.40 18.16 51.67
C TYR A 18 10.27 17.61 50.78
N SER A 19 9.01 17.73 51.19
CA SER A 19 7.88 17.30 50.36
C SER A 19 7.75 18.15 49.09
N MET A 20 8.01 19.46 49.17
CA MET A 20 7.99 20.34 48.01
C MET A 20 9.17 20.07 47.06
N ALA A 21 10.36 19.82 47.60
CA ALA A 21 11.52 19.42 46.80
C ALA A 21 11.31 18.06 46.10
N ILE A 22 10.70 17.09 46.78
CA ILE A 22 10.32 15.80 46.18
C ILE A 22 9.28 16.00 45.07
N LEU A 23 8.27 16.84 45.28
CA LEU A 23 7.25 17.12 44.25
C LEU A 23 7.85 17.78 43.00
N ILE A 24 8.83 18.68 43.19
CA ILE A 24 9.58 19.31 42.09
C ILE A 24 10.44 18.26 41.37
N LEU A 25 11.12 17.37 42.10
CA LEU A 25 11.91 16.30 41.49
C LEU A 25 11.04 15.30 40.72
N VAL A 26 9.86 14.96 41.25
CA VAL A 26 8.89 14.08 40.57
C VAL A 26 8.35 14.75 39.32
N THR A 27 7.97 16.02 39.36
CA THR A 27 7.48 16.75 38.18
C THR A 27 8.58 16.94 37.12
N LEU A 28 9.82 17.22 37.52
CA LEU A 28 10.98 17.24 36.62
C LEU A 28 11.23 15.85 36.02
N PHE A 29 11.20 14.80 36.84
CA PHE A 29 11.39 13.43 36.36
C PHE A 29 10.33 13.05 35.32
N PHE A 30 9.04 13.33 35.55
CA PHE A 30 7.99 13.08 34.57
C PHE A 30 8.09 13.99 33.32
N SER A 31 8.58 15.22 33.46
CA SER A 31 8.74 16.15 32.33
C SER A 31 9.92 15.79 31.42
N PHE A 32 11.02 15.29 31.98
CA PHE A 32 12.21 14.88 31.22
C PHE A 32 12.18 13.41 30.79
N ALA A 33 11.57 12.51 31.58
CA ALA A 33 11.37 11.10 31.22
C ALA A 33 10.12 10.87 30.36
N GLY A 34 9.32 11.90 30.09
CA GLY A 34 8.07 11.78 29.33
C GLY A 34 8.25 11.09 27.97
N ASN A 35 9.36 11.33 27.27
CA ASN A 35 9.66 10.68 25.98
C ASN A 35 10.11 9.21 26.11
N VAL A 36 10.54 8.76 27.30
CA VAL A 36 10.99 7.39 27.57
C VAL A 36 9.83 6.54 28.13
N ILE A 37 8.95 7.14 28.94
CA ILE A 37 7.84 6.45 29.61
C ILE A 37 6.59 6.40 28.72
N PHE A 38 6.35 7.44 27.90
CA PHE A 38 5.21 7.47 26.99
C PHE A 38 5.69 7.19 25.57
N PRO A 39 5.50 5.95 25.05
CA PRO A 39 5.80 5.66 23.65
C PRO A 39 4.94 6.56 22.76
N ASP A 40 5.51 6.97 21.62
CA ASP A 40 4.83 7.77 20.62
C ASP A 40 3.48 7.13 20.24
N SER A 41 2.39 7.78 20.66
CA SER A 41 1.02 7.31 20.48
C SER A 41 0.41 7.77 19.15
N THR A 42 1.17 8.47 18.31
CA THR A 42 0.69 8.88 17.00
C THR A 42 0.39 7.65 16.14
N PRO A 43 -0.72 7.66 15.37
CA PRO A 43 -1.06 6.56 14.48
C PRO A 43 0.08 6.27 13.51
N ILE A 44 0.50 5.00 13.45
CA ILE A 44 1.54 4.56 12.52
C ILE A 44 1.05 4.73 11.08
N ARG A 45 1.77 5.55 10.32
CA ARG A 45 1.51 5.78 8.88
C ARG A 45 2.63 5.17 8.05
N GLN A 46 2.48 3.87 7.75
CA GLN A 46 3.43 3.11 6.93
C GLN A 46 2.68 2.39 5.82
N ASP A 47 3.06 2.68 4.58
CA ASP A 47 2.62 1.93 3.42
C ASP A 47 3.39 0.61 3.35
N LYS A 48 2.66 -0.47 2.99
CA LYS A 48 3.25 -1.79 2.81
C LYS A 48 4.01 -1.83 1.49
N VAL A 49 5.15 -2.53 1.47
CA VAL A 49 5.79 -2.95 0.22
C VAL A 49 4.77 -3.70 -0.63
N GLY A 50 4.76 -3.38 -1.91
CA GLY A 50 3.77 -3.82 -2.88
C GLY A 50 2.50 -2.97 -2.93
N LYS A 51 2.39 -1.87 -2.19
CA LYS A 51 1.32 -0.89 -2.40
C LYS A 51 1.49 -0.26 -3.78
N THR A 52 0.44 -0.30 -4.58
CA THR A 52 0.38 0.32 -5.90
C THR A 52 -0.60 1.49 -5.88
N GLN A 53 -0.23 2.58 -6.52
CA GLN A 53 -1.08 3.74 -6.75
C GLN A 53 -1.09 4.07 -8.24
N ASN A 54 -2.26 4.40 -8.76
CA ASN A 54 -2.41 4.81 -10.14
C ASN A 54 -2.13 6.31 -10.24
N MET A 55 -1.27 6.69 -11.18
CA MET A 55 -1.13 8.06 -11.68
C MET A 55 -1.97 8.24 -12.94
N MET A 56 -1.79 9.32 -13.71
CA MET A 56 -2.54 9.48 -14.96
C MET A 56 -2.00 8.57 -16.06
N THR A 57 -0.68 8.44 -16.19
CA THR A 57 -0.08 7.66 -17.29
C THR A 57 0.42 6.28 -16.85
N GLN A 58 0.75 6.13 -15.57
CA GLN A 58 1.43 4.93 -15.07
C GLN A 58 0.92 4.49 -13.70
N LYS A 59 1.14 3.22 -13.38
CA LYS A 59 1.01 2.66 -12.04
C LYS A 59 2.38 2.68 -11.39
N VAL A 60 2.41 3.12 -10.13
CA VAL A 60 3.63 3.16 -9.33
C VAL A 60 3.48 2.26 -8.13
N THR A 61 4.42 1.34 -7.96
CA THR A 61 4.44 0.36 -6.87
C THR A 61 5.61 0.62 -5.94
N LEU A 62 5.38 0.67 -4.63
CA LEU A 62 6.45 0.68 -3.64
C LEU A 62 7.12 -0.69 -3.57
N LEU A 63 8.38 -0.81 -3.99
CA LEU A 63 9.13 -2.08 -4.00
C LEU A 63 10.01 -2.25 -2.76
N ASP A 64 10.60 -1.16 -2.26
CA ASP A 64 11.49 -1.20 -1.10
C ASP A 64 11.57 0.17 -0.41
N TRP A 65 11.78 0.18 0.90
CA TRP A 65 11.97 1.40 1.68
C TRP A 65 12.90 1.13 2.86
N LYS A 66 14.13 1.64 2.76
CA LYS A 66 15.19 1.46 3.75
C LYS A 66 15.64 2.78 4.35
N TYR A 67 16.02 2.76 5.62
CA TYR A 67 16.58 3.90 6.34
C TYR A 67 17.96 3.55 6.91
N ALA A 68 18.96 4.40 6.65
CA ALA A 68 20.27 4.31 7.27
C ALA A 68 20.44 5.43 8.31
N PRO A 69 20.35 5.13 9.62
CA PRO A 69 20.49 6.13 10.67
C PRO A 69 21.89 6.74 10.73
N ASN A 70 22.93 5.97 10.37
CA ASN A 70 24.33 6.42 10.40
C ASN A 70 24.60 7.53 9.39
N SER A 71 24.10 7.40 8.15
CA SER A 71 24.24 8.42 7.12
C SER A 71 23.08 9.43 7.09
N LYS A 72 22.02 9.21 7.87
CA LYS A 72 20.78 10.00 7.87
C LYS A 72 20.14 10.04 6.48
N GLU A 73 20.10 8.90 5.82
CA GLU A 73 19.55 8.77 4.47
C GLU A 73 18.44 7.72 4.41
N MET A 74 17.54 7.87 3.46
CA MET A 74 16.60 6.81 3.05
C MET A 74 16.77 6.48 1.58
N LEU A 75 16.48 5.23 1.22
CA LEU A 75 16.35 4.77 -0.15
C LEU A 75 14.94 4.22 -0.33
N VAL A 76 14.24 4.75 -1.32
CA VAL A 76 12.89 4.29 -1.67
C VAL A 76 12.90 3.86 -3.12
N VAL A 77 12.48 2.62 -3.36
CA VAL A 77 12.50 1.99 -4.67
C VAL A 77 11.06 1.84 -5.13
N PHE A 78 10.78 2.33 -6.32
CA PHE A 78 9.48 2.26 -6.96
C PHE A 78 9.57 1.51 -8.28
N GLY A 79 8.58 0.65 -8.52
CA GLY A 79 8.32 0.05 -9.82
C GLY A 79 7.34 0.93 -10.61
N LYS A 80 7.54 1.00 -11.92
CA LYS A 80 6.69 1.71 -12.88
C LYS A 80 6.16 0.74 -13.92
N SER A 81 4.91 0.93 -14.31
CA SER A 81 4.27 0.20 -15.42
C SER A 81 3.19 1.08 -16.04
N PRO A 82 2.96 1.02 -17.36
CA PRO A 82 1.89 1.79 -17.99
C PRO A 82 0.52 1.34 -17.45
N ILE A 83 -0.47 2.25 -17.46
CA ILE A 83 -1.84 1.89 -17.07
C ILE A 83 -2.45 0.93 -18.07
N ASP A 84 -2.24 1.21 -19.37
CA ASP A 84 -2.70 0.46 -20.54
C ASP A 84 -1.57 0.33 -21.58
N ASP A 85 -1.60 -0.73 -22.39
CA ASP A 85 -0.51 -1.12 -23.32
C ASP A 85 -0.16 -0.08 -24.40
N GLY A 86 -1.03 0.93 -24.62
CA GLY A 86 -0.82 2.01 -25.58
C GLY A 86 -0.37 3.35 -24.98
N SER A 87 -0.38 3.48 -23.64
CA SER A 87 -0.04 4.75 -22.99
C SER A 87 1.45 4.83 -22.73
N PRO A 88 2.18 5.75 -23.37
CA PRO A 88 3.61 5.81 -23.18
C PRO A 88 3.95 6.28 -21.76
N ILE A 89 5.05 5.74 -21.22
CA ILE A 89 5.62 6.17 -19.95
C ILE A 89 6.39 7.47 -20.20
N PHE A 90 5.66 8.55 -20.37
CA PHE A 90 6.26 9.87 -20.39
C PHE A 90 5.81 10.58 -19.14
N GLN A 91 6.80 10.89 -18.28
CA GLN A 91 6.95 12.19 -17.63
C GLN A 91 8.05 12.13 -16.58
N LYS A 92 8.77 13.25 -16.44
CA LYS A 92 9.79 13.41 -15.39
C LYS A 92 9.10 13.37 -14.03
N VAL A 93 9.47 12.41 -13.20
CA VAL A 93 8.97 12.36 -11.83
C VAL A 93 9.80 13.28 -10.95
N THR A 94 9.16 14.21 -10.26
CA THR A 94 9.79 14.90 -9.13
C THR A 94 9.37 14.24 -7.83
N SER A 95 10.35 14.03 -6.94
CA SER A 95 10.07 13.56 -5.59
C SER A 95 10.31 14.60 -4.52
N TYR A 96 9.40 14.66 -3.56
CA TYR A 96 9.53 15.48 -2.36
C TYR A 96 9.35 14.59 -1.14
N ALA A 97 10.13 14.85 -0.09
CA ALA A 97 9.93 14.19 1.19
C ALA A 97 9.70 15.21 2.30
N GLY A 98 8.81 14.92 3.23
CA GLY A 98 8.49 15.83 4.35
C GLY A 98 7.65 15.14 5.42
N LYS A 99 7.46 15.82 6.55
CA LYS A 99 6.52 15.38 7.60
C LYS A 99 5.07 15.80 7.25
N SER A 100 4.91 16.92 6.56
CA SER A 100 3.64 17.42 6.01
C SER A 100 3.88 18.23 4.73
N LYS A 101 2.82 18.47 3.94
CA LYS A 101 2.89 19.27 2.70
C LYS A 101 3.44 20.69 2.93
N THR A 102 3.29 21.22 4.14
CA THR A 102 3.69 22.56 4.57
C THR A 102 5.03 22.60 5.34
N SER A 103 5.57 21.44 5.72
CA SER A 103 6.83 21.35 6.46
C SER A 103 8.07 21.54 5.58
N ARG A 104 9.21 21.88 6.22
CA ARG A 104 10.52 21.90 5.56
C ARG A 104 10.77 20.54 4.90
N ARG A 105 10.98 20.56 3.58
CA ARG A 105 11.19 19.35 2.78
C ARG A 105 12.61 18.82 2.98
N TYR A 106 12.73 17.51 3.09
CA TYR A 106 14.02 16.83 2.99
C TYR A 106 14.54 16.93 1.56
N LYS A 107 15.87 16.96 1.40
CA LYS A 107 16.48 16.97 0.06
C LYS A 107 16.33 15.58 -0.54
N THR A 108 15.76 15.51 -1.74
CA THR A 108 15.61 14.29 -2.52
C THR A 108 16.59 14.30 -3.69
N GLU A 109 17.04 13.12 -4.08
CA GLU A 109 17.90 12.87 -5.24
C GLU A 109 17.38 11.62 -5.93
N ILE A 110 17.17 11.70 -7.24
CA ILE A 110 16.84 10.54 -8.05
C ILE A 110 18.18 9.89 -8.38
N VAL A 111 18.43 8.73 -7.77
CA VAL A 111 19.68 7.99 -7.96
C VAL A 111 19.57 6.97 -9.08
N TYR A 112 18.35 6.66 -9.50
CA TYR A 112 18.06 5.78 -10.62
C TYR A 112 16.70 6.09 -11.23
N ASP A 113 16.62 6.15 -12.56
CA ASP A 113 15.38 6.33 -13.30
C ASP A 113 15.49 5.61 -14.65
N THR A 114 14.66 4.59 -14.83
CA THR A 114 14.46 3.83 -16.07
C THR A 114 12.98 3.68 -16.33
N ASP A 115 12.57 3.16 -17.46
CA ASP A 115 11.15 2.94 -17.76
C ASP A 115 10.43 2.09 -16.70
N MET A 116 11.15 1.19 -16.04
CA MET A 116 10.59 0.23 -15.07
C MET A 116 10.83 0.59 -13.61
N ILE A 117 11.90 1.30 -13.29
CA ILE A 117 12.33 1.55 -11.91
C ILE A 117 12.57 3.03 -11.69
N TYR A 118 12.16 3.49 -10.52
CA TYR A 118 12.45 4.82 -10.02
C TYR A 118 12.97 4.73 -8.59
N VAL A 119 14.21 5.17 -8.34
CA VAL A 119 14.84 5.11 -7.01
C VAL A 119 15.15 6.51 -6.51
N VAL A 120 14.60 6.80 -5.33
CA VAL A 120 14.72 8.08 -4.65
C VAL A 120 15.58 7.92 -3.41
N ARG A 121 16.64 8.71 -3.32
CA ARG A 121 17.40 8.92 -2.10
C ARG A 121 16.89 10.16 -1.38
N VAL A 122 16.56 10.03 -0.10
CA VAL A 122 16.18 11.16 0.76
C VAL A 122 17.32 11.43 1.74
N LYS A 123 17.84 12.65 1.77
CA LYS A 123 18.99 13.05 2.60
C LYS A 123 18.58 13.85 3.83
N ASN A 124 19.43 13.83 4.84
CA ASN A 124 19.29 14.56 6.11
C ASN A 124 18.03 14.19 6.91
N VAL A 125 17.67 12.90 6.91
CA VAL A 125 16.54 12.37 7.67
C VAL A 125 16.99 12.00 9.09
N PRO A 126 16.51 12.69 10.14
CA PRO A 126 16.89 12.40 11.53
C PRO A 126 16.29 11.07 12.01
N SER A 127 16.92 10.37 12.94
CA SER A 127 16.48 9.04 13.41
C SER A 127 15.10 9.01 14.07
N ASN A 128 14.62 10.15 14.55
CA ASN A 128 13.31 10.34 15.18
C ASN A 128 12.34 11.11 14.27
N TYR A 129 12.35 10.81 12.97
CA TYR A 129 11.56 11.56 11.99
C TYR A 129 10.04 11.43 12.16
N GLY A 130 9.54 10.48 12.96
CA GLY A 130 8.11 10.24 13.15
C GLY A 130 7.54 9.58 11.89
N HIS A 131 6.94 10.38 11.02
CA HIS A 131 6.54 9.91 9.69
C HIS A 131 7.10 10.81 8.60
N ILE A 132 7.37 10.20 7.46
CA ILE A 132 7.78 10.87 6.23
C ILE A 132 6.87 10.38 5.12
N TYR A 133 6.47 11.29 4.25
CA TYR A 133 5.94 10.89 2.95
C TYR A 133 6.99 11.11 1.86
N VAL A 134 6.95 10.31 0.81
CA VAL A 134 7.56 10.60 -0.49
C VAL A 134 6.43 10.83 -1.47
N SER A 135 6.36 12.03 -2.07
CA SER A 135 5.46 12.27 -3.18
C SER A 135 6.14 12.06 -4.51
N ILE A 136 5.38 11.60 -5.49
CA ILE A 136 5.78 11.36 -6.87
C ILE A 136 4.79 12.15 -7.71
N LYS A 137 5.29 13.12 -8.47
CA LYS A 137 4.47 13.97 -9.34
C LYS A 137 4.91 13.80 -10.78
N GLU A 138 3.93 13.56 -11.64
CA GLU A 138 4.05 13.57 -13.10
C GLU A 138 4.20 15.02 -13.57
N LYS A 139 5.31 15.32 -14.27
CA LYS A 139 5.64 16.66 -14.76
C LYS A 139 5.40 16.74 -16.26
N GLU A 140 4.47 17.62 -16.67
CA GLU A 140 4.02 17.91 -18.05
C GLU A 140 2.87 17.01 -18.52
N ILE A 141 1.66 17.38 -18.11
CA ILE A 141 0.40 16.94 -18.74
C ILE A 141 -0.22 18.20 -19.28
N THR A 142 -0.49 18.26 -20.59
CA THR A 142 -1.23 19.39 -21.15
C THR A 142 -2.65 19.40 -20.59
N ASP A 143 -3.31 20.55 -20.55
CA ASP A 143 -4.69 20.61 -20.02
C ASP A 143 -5.64 19.70 -20.81
N ASP A 144 -5.39 19.49 -22.11
CA ASP A 144 -6.13 18.56 -22.96
C ASP A 144 -5.91 17.08 -22.58
N ASP A 145 -4.66 16.69 -22.29
CA ASP A 145 -4.34 15.35 -21.78
C ASP A 145 -4.98 15.09 -20.41
N ALA A 146 -5.00 16.12 -19.53
CA ALA A 146 -5.62 16.01 -18.21
C ALA A 146 -7.13 15.77 -18.30
N ILE A 147 -7.82 16.35 -19.29
CA ILE A 147 -9.24 16.11 -19.56
C ILE A 147 -9.45 14.66 -20.04
N TYR A 148 -8.62 14.16 -20.96
CA TYR A 148 -8.66 12.75 -21.40
C TYR A 148 -8.52 11.77 -20.22
N PHE A 149 -7.58 12.06 -19.31
CA PHE A 149 -7.36 11.24 -18.11
C PHE A 149 -8.39 11.46 -16.99
N SER A 150 -9.23 12.50 -17.04
CA SER A 150 -10.22 12.78 -15.99
C SER A 150 -11.46 11.88 -15.99
N THR A 151 -11.60 10.99 -16.99
CA THR A 151 -12.79 10.15 -17.25
C THR A 151 -13.02 8.99 -16.25
N GLY A 152 -12.43 9.04 -15.06
CA GLY A 152 -12.62 8.06 -13.99
C GLY A 152 -11.83 6.75 -14.14
N MET A 153 -11.19 6.53 -15.30
CA MET A 153 -10.33 5.37 -15.57
C MET A 153 -8.88 5.57 -15.10
N TYR A 154 -8.43 6.82 -14.90
CA TYR A 154 -7.03 7.16 -14.60
C TYR A 154 -6.85 7.74 -13.19
N GLY A 155 -5.61 7.74 -12.71
CA GLY A 155 -5.25 8.06 -11.33
C GLY A 155 -4.84 9.52 -11.09
N LEU A 156 -4.10 9.76 -10.01
CA LEU A 156 -3.76 11.11 -9.52
C LEU A 156 -2.50 11.68 -10.19
N GLN A 157 -2.45 13.00 -10.41
CA GLN A 157 -1.23 13.69 -10.88
C GLN A 157 -0.05 13.57 -9.90
N GLU A 158 -0.37 13.54 -8.62
CA GLU A 158 0.60 13.39 -7.54
C GLU A 158 0.11 12.31 -6.57
N ILE A 159 0.96 11.33 -6.34
CA ILE A 159 0.72 10.22 -5.40
C ILE A 159 1.67 10.34 -4.23
N PHE A 160 1.27 9.77 -3.09
CA PHE A 160 1.99 9.89 -1.83
C PHE A 160 2.20 8.52 -1.21
N PHE A 161 3.44 8.19 -0.88
CA PHE A 161 3.77 7.00 -0.10
C PHE A 161 4.28 7.43 1.27
N TYR A 162 3.86 6.72 2.32
CA TYR A 162 4.18 7.08 3.70
C TYR A 162 5.06 6.03 4.37
N SER A 163 5.99 6.48 5.20
CA SER A 163 6.80 5.65 6.09
C SER A 163 6.84 6.21 7.50
N ASP A 164 6.94 5.30 8.46
CA ASP A 164 7.04 5.57 9.89
C ASP A 164 8.35 4.99 10.45
N TYR A 165 9.06 5.77 11.27
CA TYR A 165 10.35 5.37 11.86
C TYR A 165 10.28 4.08 12.68
N ARG A 166 9.10 3.75 13.21
CA ARG A 166 8.87 2.54 14.01
C ARG A 166 8.81 1.26 13.16
N ARG A 167 8.64 1.37 11.84
CA ARG A 167 8.39 0.22 10.95
C ARG A 167 9.25 0.14 9.71
N VAL A 168 9.93 1.23 9.33
CA VAL A 168 10.86 1.19 8.19
C VAL A 168 11.97 0.17 8.45
N GLU A 169 12.43 -0.49 7.39
CA GLU A 169 13.61 -1.35 7.50
C GLU A 169 14.86 -0.48 7.76
N THR A 170 15.58 -0.76 8.84
CA THR A 170 16.82 -0.06 9.18
C THR A 170 18.03 -0.85 8.74
N VAL A 171 18.93 -0.19 8.02
CA VAL A 171 20.18 -0.78 7.51
C VAL A 171 21.38 0.04 7.98
N PRO A 172 22.55 -0.57 8.22
CA PRO A 172 23.72 0.16 8.71
C PRO A 172 24.25 1.19 7.70
N SER A 173 24.06 0.96 6.41
CA SER A 173 24.42 1.86 5.31
C SER A 173 23.50 1.63 4.11
N ILE A 174 23.27 2.69 3.32
CA ILE A 174 22.56 2.55 2.05
C ILE A 174 23.56 2.15 0.98
N GLN A 175 23.36 0.95 0.43
CA GLN A 175 24.00 0.55 -0.80
C GLN A 175 22.93 0.57 -1.89
N VAL A 176 23.15 1.37 -2.92
CA VAL A 176 22.31 1.33 -4.12
C VAL A 176 22.71 0.05 -4.85
N ALA A 177 21.76 -0.88 -4.96
CA ALA A 177 22.00 -2.12 -5.67
C ALA A 177 22.23 -1.84 -7.16
N ALA A 178 22.77 -2.82 -7.89
CA ALA A 178 22.86 -2.72 -9.33
C ALA A 178 21.46 -2.57 -9.94
N THR A 179 21.35 -1.72 -10.97
CA THR A 179 20.22 -1.62 -11.92
C THR A 179 19.44 -2.92 -12.07
N LEU A 180 20.17 -3.96 -12.43
CA LEU A 180 19.66 -5.27 -12.75
C LEU A 180 18.82 -5.89 -11.61
N THR A 181 19.24 -5.69 -10.36
CA THR A 181 18.56 -6.24 -9.19
C THR A 181 17.20 -5.58 -8.96
N TYR A 182 17.10 -4.26 -9.19
CA TYR A 182 15.83 -3.55 -9.05
C TYR A 182 14.86 -3.95 -10.16
N GLU A 183 15.34 -4.01 -11.41
CA GLU A 183 14.51 -4.42 -12.55
C GLU A 183 13.98 -5.84 -12.40
N GLN A 184 14.81 -6.79 -11.94
CA GLN A 184 14.36 -8.14 -11.60
C GLN A 184 13.29 -8.14 -10.50
N SER A 185 13.47 -7.34 -9.44
CA SER A 185 12.48 -7.23 -8.35
C SER A 185 11.14 -6.67 -8.83
N ASN A 186 11.15 -5.72 -9.77
CA ASN A 186 9.93 -5.19 -10.37
C ASN A 186 9.21 -6.22 -11.23
N ILE A 187 9.95 -6.97 -12.05
CA ILE A 187 9.38 -8.05 -12.86
C ILE A 187 8.75 -9.11 -11.95
N ASP A 188 9.41 -9.48 -10.85
CA ASP A 188 8.88 -10.44 -9.87
C ASP A 188 7.59 -9.95 -9.20
N TYR A 189 7.52 -8.66 -8.90
CA TYR A 189 6.30 -8.06 -8.38
C TYR A 189 5.16 -8.07 -9.41
N GLN A 190 5.45 -7.69 -10.66
CA GLN A 190 4.47 -7.71 -11.75
C GLN A 190 3.94 -9.13 -11.99
N GLU A 191 4.83 -10.11 -12.04
CA GLU A 191 4.46 -11.52 -12.21
C GLU A 191 3.55 -11.98 -11.06
N LYS A 192 3.92 -11.66 -9.81
CA LYS A 192 3.10 -11.98 -8.64
C LYS A 192 1.70 -11.35 -8.70
N SER A 193 1.61 -10.11 -9.18
CA SER A 193 0.34 -9.41 -9.36
C SER A 193 -0.53 -10.09 -10.43
N VAL A 194 0.05 -10.40 -11.59
CA VAL A 194 -0.65 -11.10 -12.68
C VAL A 194 -1.12 -12.49 -12.24
N ARG A 195 -0.28 -13.24 -11.52
CA ARG A 195 -0.66 -14.55 -10.95
C ARG A 195 -1.81 -14.45 -9.94
N LYS A 196 -1.89 -13.35 -9.19
CA LYS A 196 -3.03 -13.10 -8.29
C LYS A 196 -4.33 -12.88 -9.08
N ASN A 197 -4.26 -12.20 -10.22
CA ASN A 197 -5.43 -12.02 -11.10
C ASN A 197 -5.88 -13.36 -11.70
N ILE A 198 -4.94 -14.19 -12.19
CA ILE A 198 -5.25 -15.57 -12.65
C ILE A 198 -5.99 -16.34 -11.55
N ASN A 199 -5.49 -16.32 -10.31
CA ASN A 199 -6.13 -17.02 -9.20
C ASN A 199 -7.52 -16.47 -8.86
N LYS A 200 -7.74 -15.16 -9.04
CA LYS A 200 -9.05 -14.54 -8.86
C LYS A 200 -10.03 -15.03 -9.92
N GLU A 201 -9.63 -15.04 -11.20
CA GLU A 201 -10.50 -15.52 -12.29
C GLU A 201 -10.79 -17.02 -12.17
N LYS A 202 -9.82 -17.83 -11.75
CA LYS A 202 -10.05 -19.26 -11.44
C LYS A 202 -11.10 -19.45 -10.35
N LYS A 203 -11.11 -18.61 -9.30
CA LYS A 203 -12.15 -18.64 -8.27
C LYS A 203 -13.52 -18.21 -8.80
N ASN A 204 -13.57 -17.21 -9.69
CA ASN A 204 -14.81 -16.81 -10.35
C ASN A 204 -15.41 -17.97 -11.16
N ILE A 205 -14.58 -18.66 -11.95
CA ILE A 205 -15.00 -19.86 -12.72
C ILE A 205 -15.58 -20.92 -11.78
N GLN A 206 -14.88 -21.27 -10.69
CA GLN A 206 -15.37 -22.25 -9.71
C GLN A 206 -16.72 -21.86 -9.10
N GLN A 207 -16.91 -20.58 -8.79
CA GLN A 207 -18.17 -20.07 -8.27
C GLN A 207 -19.29 -20.21 -9.31
N PHE A 208 -19.05 -19.79 -10.55
CA PHE A 208 -20.05 -19.90 -11.63
C PHE A 208 -20.40 -21.35 -11.96
N GLN A 209 -19.42 -22.26 -11.95
CA GLN A 209 -19.68 -23.70 -12.10
C GLN A 209 -20.55 -24.26 -10.97
N THR A 210 -20.30 -23.83 -9.73
CA THR A 210 -21.11 -24.21 -8.56
C THR A 210 -22.54 -23.69 -8.69
N ASP A 211 -22.71 -22.44 -9.14
CA ASP A 211 -24.03 -21.85 -9.36
C ASP A 211 -24.80 -22.59 -10.47
N ILE A 212 -24.14 -22.90 -11.59
CA ILE A 212 -24.73 -23.68 -12.68
C ILE A 212 -25.23 -25.03 -12.17
N LYS A 213 -24.41 -25.76 -11.41
CA LYS A 213 -24.79 -27.06 -10.85
C LYS A 213 -26.04 -26.96 -9.98
N LYS A 214 -26.12 -25.96 -9.09
CA LYS A 214 -27.30 -25.73 -8.25
C LYS A 214 -28.55 -25.42 -9.05
N LEU A 215 -28.43 -24.60 -10.10
CA LEU A 215 -29.55 -24.27 -10.98
C LEU A 215 -30.04 -25.49 -11.75
N GLN A 216 -29.13 -26.37 -12.19
CA GLN A 216 -29.47 -27.64 -12.83
C GLN A 216 -30.20 -28.57 -11.86
N GLU A 217 -29.68 -28.78 -10.65
CA GLU A 217 -30.33 -29.59 -9.61
C GLU A 217 -31.73 -29.06 -9.25
N ASN A 218 -31.90 -27.73 -9.17
CA ASN A 218 -33.21 -27.13 -8.92
C ASN A 218 -34.16 -27.32 -10.10
N THR A 219 -33.66 -27.24 -11.33
CA THR A 219 -34.45 -27.50 -12.54
C THR A 219 -34.94 -28.94 -12.56
N GLU A 220 -34.10 -29.92 -12.23
CA GLU A 220 -34.47 -31.33 -12.13
C GLU A 220 -35.55 -31.58 -11.06
N LYS A 221 -35.43 -30.94 -9.88
CA LYS A 221 -36.44 -31.03 -8.82
C LYS A 221 -37.79 -30.45 -9.25
N LEU A 222 -37.77 -29.28 -9.90
CA LEU A 222 -38.98 -28.66 -10.43
C LEU A 222 -39.62 -29.53 -11.52
N GLN A 223 -38.81 -30.10 -12.41
CA GLN A 223 -39.27 -30.98 -13.47
C GLN A 223 -39.98 -32.23 -12.91
N ALA A 224 -39.41 -32.87 -11.88
CA ALA A 224 -40.01 -34.04 -11.25
C ALA A 224 -41.35 -33.75 -10.54
N GLY A 225 -41.55 -32.52 -10.07
CA GLY A 225 -42.78 -32.09 -9.40
C GLY A 225 -43.92 -31.66 -10.33
N LEU A 226 -43.67 -31.51 -11.64
CA LEU A 226 -44.64 -30.97 -12.59
C LEU A 226 -45.93 -31.77 -12.70
N GLU A 227 -45.87 -33.10 -12.61
CA GLU A 227 -47.04 -33.96 -12.79
C GLU A 227 -48.07 -33.82 -11.67
N LEU A 228 -47.64 -33.35 -10.49
CA LEU A 228 -48.49 -33.18 -9.31
C LEU A 228 -49.14 -31.80 -9.23
N GLN A 229 -48.82 -30.90 -10.17
CA GLN A 229 -49.23 -29.50 -10.16
C GLN A 229 -50.47 -29.24 -11.03
N THR A 230 -51.22 -28.20 -10.67
CA THR A 230 -52.27 -27.62 -11.53
C THR A 230 -51.65 -26.93 -12.76
N GLU A 231 -52.44 -26.65 -13.80
CA GLU A 231 -51.92 -25.99 -15.02
C GLU A 231 -51.30 -24.61 -14.74
N LEU A 232 -51.91 -23.82 -13.84
CA LEU A 232 -51.35 -22.52 -13.44
C LEU A 232 -50.00 -22.67 -12.73
N GLU A 233 -49.88 -23.66 -11.83
CA GLU A 233 -48.61 -23.95 -11.16
C GLU A 233 -47.54 -24.47 -12.14
N LYS A 234 -47.94 -25.29 -13.11
CA LYS A 234 -47.04 -25.75 -14.18
C LYS A 234 -46.49 -24.59 -15.01
N GLU A 235 -47.31 -23.59 -15.33
CA GLU A 235 -46.88 -22.39 -16.06
C GLU A 235 -45.85 -21.57 -15.26
N ASN A 236 -46.09 -21.37 -13.97
CA ASN A 236 -45.14 -20.70 -13.07
C ASN A 236 -43.82 -21.49 -12.92
N THR A 237 -43.92 -22.81 -12.79
CA THR A 237 -42.77 -23.71 -12.73
C THR A 237 -41.95 -23.64 -14.03
N ARG A 238 -42.59 -23.67 -15.21
CA ARG A 238 -41.93 -23.52 -16.51
C ARG A 238 -41.21 -22.17 -16.64
N SER A 239 -41.86 -21.09 -16.22
CA SER A 239 -41.26 -19.75 -16.22
C SER A 239 -40.00 -19.68 -15.33
N SER A 240 -40.05 -20.33 -14.17
CA SER A 240 -38.89 -20.42 -13.26
C SER A 240 -37.74 -21.21 -13.88
N MET A 241 -38.02 -22.36 -14.49
CA MET A 241 -37.01 -23.15 -15.20
C MET A 241 -36.39 -22.39 -16.38
N GLN A 242 -37.19 -21.60 -17.12
CA GLN A 242 -36.69 -20.76 -18.20
C GLN A 242 -35.74 -19.67 -17.66
N SER A 243 -36.08 -19.03 -16.54
CA SER A 243 -35.20 -18.05 -15.87
C SER A 243 -33.88 -18.70 -15.39
N PHE A 244 -33.94 -19.92 -14.85
CA PHE A 244 -32.73 -20.67 -14.51
C PHE A 244 -31.87 -20.99 -15.73
N ALA A 245 -32.48 -21.41 -16.85
CA ALA A 245 -31.77 -21.67 -18.10
C ALA A 245 -31.06 -20.41 -18.63
N GLN A 246 -31.72 -19.25 -18.62
CA GLN A 246 -31.10 -17.98 -18.99
C GLN A 246 -29.92 -17.62 -18.08
N THR A 247 -30.08 -17.84 -16.77
CA THR A 247 -28.99 -17.58 -15.80
C THR A 247 -27.80 -18.52 -16.03
N ILE A 248 -28.05 -19.81 -16.34
CA ILE A 248 -27.01 -20.77 -16.70
C ILE A 248 -26.21 -20.28 -17.91
N GLU A 249 -26.88 -19.84 -18.98
CA GLU A 249 -26.20 -19.32 -20.18
C GLU A 249 -25.37 -18.06 -19.89
N GLN A 250 -25.89 -17.13 -19.10
CA GLN A 250 -25.12 -15.96 -18.66
C GLN A 250 -23.87 -16.36 -17.84
N ARG A 251 -23.97 -17.39 -17.00
CA ARG A 251 -22.83 -17.88 -16.21
C ARG A 251 -21.80 -18.58 -17.09
N LYS A 252 -22.23 -19.33 -18.11
CA LYS A 252 -21.32 -19.92 -19.12
C LYS A 252 -20.56 -18.84 -19.88
N GLN A 253 -21.23 -17.77 -20.31
CA GLN A 253 -20.57 -16.63 -20.97
C GLN A 253 -19.49 -16.01 -20.07
N LYS A 254 -19.79 -15.78 -18.79
CA LYS A 254 -18.80 -15.27 -17.83
C LYS A 254 -17.63 -16.21 -17.59
N ILE A 255 -17.84 -17.53 -17.67
CA ILE A 255 -16.75 -18.51 -17.62
C ILE A 255 -15.84 -18.34 -18.84
N THR A 256 -16.40 -18.27 -20.06
CA THR A 256 -15.62 -18.04 -21.29
C THR A 256 -14.84 -16.72 -21.24
N GLU A 257 -15.44 -15.64 -20.74
CA GLU A 257 -14.75 -14.36 -20.53
C GLU A 257 -13.57 -14.49 -19.53
N SER A 258 -13.79 -15.20 -18.42
CA SER A 258 -12.76 -15.43 -17.40
C SER A 258 -11.61 -16.29 -17.95
N GLU A 259 -11.91 -17.31 -18.76
CA GLU A 259 -10.92 -18.16 -19.44
C GLU A 259 -10.07 -17.35 -20.43
N LYS A 260 -10.70 -16.46 -21.20
CA LYS A 260 -9.98 -15.55 -22.09
C LYS A 260 -9.00 -14.65 -21.32
N LEU A 261 -9.47 -14.03 -20.23
CA LEU A 261 -8.61 -13.19 -19.38
C LEU A 261 -7.45 -13.99 -18.77
N ILE A 262 -7.68 -15.24 -18.36
CA ILE A 262 -6.60 -16.12 -17.89
C ILE A 262 -5.55 -16.32 -18.98
N GLY A 263 -5.96 -16.59 -20.23
CA GLY A 263 -5.05 -16.71 -21.37
C GLY A 263 -4.20 -15.46 -21.57
N GLU A 264 -4.81 -14.27 -21.61
CA GLU A 264 -4.12 -12.99 -21.73
C GLU A 264 -3.11 -12.76 -20.58
N TYR A 265 -3.48 -13.13 -19.34
CA TYR A 265 -2.58 -13.05 -18.20
C TYR A 265 -1.43 -14.07 -18.26
N GLU A 266 -1.66 -15.28 -18.79
CA GLU A 266 -0.63 -16.29 -18.96
C GLU A 266 0.39 -15.87 -20.02
N GLU A 267 -0.06 -15.28 -21.13
CA GLU A 267 0.83 -14.65 -22.13
C GLU A 267 1.69 -13.55 -21.50
N LYS A 268 1.09 -12.70 -20.66
CA LYS A 268 1.83 -11.67 -19.92
C LYS A 268 2.89 -12.24 -18.97
N VAL A 269 2.60 -13.34 -18.28
CA VAL A 269 3.59 -14.06 -17.45
C VAL A 269 4.74 -14.60 -18.31
N VAL A 270 4.47 -15.12 -19.50
CA VAL A 270 5.51 -15.57 -20.43
C VAL A 270 6.38 -14.39 -20.89
N ALA A 271 5.76 -13.25 -21.23
CA ALA A 271 6.50 -12.04 -21.63
C ALA A 271 7.40 -11.52 -20.51
N LEU A 272 6.89 -11.43 -19.28
CA LEU A 272 7.68 -11.03 -18.09
C LEU A 272 8.86 -11.98 -17.84
N ASN A 273 8.66 -13.29 -18.00
CA ASN A 273 9.74 -14.27 -17.86
C ASN A 273 10.83 -14.13 -18.93
N LYS A 274 10.45 -13.86 -20.20
CA LYS A 274 11.41 -13.57 -21.27
C LYS A 274 12.20 -12.30 -20.94
N GLN A 275 11.54 -11.25 -20.48
CA GLN A 275 12.20 -10.01 -20.05
C GLN A 275 13.19 -10.27 -18.91
N LYS A 276 12.80 -11.07 -17.92
CA LYS A 276 13.69 -11.47 -16.81
C LYS A 276 14.92 -12.24 -17.28
N GLN A 277 14.79 -13.07 -18.32
CA GLN A 277 15.92 -13.81 -18.90
C GLN A 277 16.85 -12.90 -19.69
N ALA A 278 16.32 -11.93 -20.44
CA ALA A 278 17.11 -10.96 -21.20
C ALA A 278 17.94 -10.00 -20.32
N LEU A 279 17.59 -9.91 -19.03
CA LEU A 279 18.34 -9.16 -18.03
C LEU A 279 19.57 -9.92 -17.49
N LYS A 280 19.73 -11.23 -17.75
CA LYS A 280 20.89 -12.03 -17.32
C LYS A 280 22.05 -11.91 -18.29
#